data_AF-W7BDU0-F1
#
_entry.id   AF-W7BDU0-F1
#
_cell.length_a   1.000
_cell.length_b   1.000
_cell.length_c   1.000
_cell.angle_alpha   90.00
_cell.angle_beta   90.00
_cell.angle_gamma   90.00
#
_symmetry.space_group_name_H-M   'P 1'
#
loop_
_entity.id
_entity.type
_entity.pdbx_description
1 polymer ?
#
loop_
_entity_poly.entity_id
_entity_poly.type
_entity_poly.pdbx_seq_one_letter_code
_entity_poly.pdbx_strand_id
1 'polypeptide(L)'
;MRYPDIIEAYAGFDPLQENVTTDNPHIVGVHAPDSKIYIQLNGSNRRGVNTDDGGKFEYAWEALLVGDAISMQSKNGTNYEEFWIETIRE
;
A
#
# COMPACT_ATOMS: atom_id res chain seq x y z
N MET A 1 11.65 21.28 19.39
CA MET A 1 12.33 20.32 18.50
C MET A 1 11.30 19.83 17.50
N ARG A 2 11.37 20.30 16.25
CA ARG A 2 10.58 19.79 15.12
C ARG A 2 11.34 18.55 14.66
N TYR A 3 10.72 17.37 14.71
CA TYR A 3 11.31 16.15 14.14
C TYR A 3 11.09 16.18 12.62
N PRO A 4 12.14 16.33 11.79
CA PRO A 4 12.01 16.32 10.33
C PRO A 4 12.26 14.93 9.72
N ASP A 5 12.32 13.85 10.50
CA ASP A 5 13.06 12.65 10.05
C ASP A 5 12.21 11.40 9.81
N ILE A 6 10.88 11.51 9.67
CA ILE A 6 10.05 10.33 9.33
C ILE A 6 9.84 10.19 7.81
N ILE A 7 10.06 11.26 7.03
CA ILE A 7 9.75 11.26 5.59
C ILE A 7 10.94 10.77 4.73
N GLU A 8 12.19 10.97 5.16
CA GLU A 8 13.35 10.60 4.34
C GLU A 8 13.77 9.12 4.43
N ALA A 9 13.34 8.37 5.46
CA ALA A 9 13.72 6.96 5.61
C ALA A 9 13.03 6.01 4.62
N TYR A 10 11.97 6.46 3.93
CA TYR A 10 11.22 5.67 2.95
C TYR A 10 11.46 6.08 1.50
N ALA A 11 12.34 7.06 1.23
CA ALA A 11 12.56 7.63 -0.11
C ALA A 11 13.24 6.67 -1.13
N GLY A 12 13.43 5.39 -0.77
CA GLY A 12 13.95 4.37 -1.68
C GLY A 12 13.52 2.93 -1.36
N PHE A 13 12.57 2.75 -0.44
CA PHE A 13 11.99 1.42 -0.20
C PHE A 13 10.69 1.32 -0.99
N ASP A 14 10.74 0.57 -2.09
CA ASP A 14 9.52 0.15 -2.78
C ASP A 14 8.82 -0.87 -1.89
N PRO A 15 7.65 -0.54 -1.29
CA PRO A 15 6.92 -1.49 -0.48
C PRO A 15 6.31 -2.60 -1.35
N LEU A 16 6.25 -2.44 -2.67
CA LEU A 16 5.80 -3.48 -3.58
C LEU A 16 6.96 -4.39 -3.99
N GLN A 17 6.72 -5.70 -3.93
CA GLN A 17 7.64 -6.71 -4.42
C GLN A 17 7.41 -7.04 -5.90
N GLU A 18 6.19 -6.76 -6.39
CA GLU A 18 5.75 -7.07 -7.74
C GLU A 18 5.01 -5.87 -8.35
N ASN A 19 5.16 -5.70 -9.67
CA ASN A 19 4.41 -4.69 -10.40
C ASN A 19 2.94 -5.11 -10.51
N VAL A 20 2.06 -4.19 -10.16
CA VAL A 20 0.61 -4.36 -10.28
C VAL A 20 0.18 -3.83 -11.65
N THR A 21 -0.45 -4.68 -12.44
CA THR A 21 -0.91 -4.36 -13.80
C THR A 21 -2.36 -4.77 -14.00
N THR A 22 -2.96 -4.43 -15.14
CA THR A 22 -4.32 -4.88 -15.46
C THR A 22 -4.41 -6.40 -15.64
N ASP A 23 -3.35 -7.03 -16.18
CA ASP A 23 -3.25 -8.49 -16.35
C ASP A 23 -2.82 -9.21 -15.05
N ASN A 24 -2.12 -8.51 -14.15
CA ASN A 24 -1.72 -9.03 -12.84
C ASN A 24 -2.21 -8.09 -11.73
N PRO A 25 -3.50 -8.18 -11.33
CA PRO A 25 -4.09 -7.31 -10.32
C PRO A 25 -3.70 -7.72 -8.89
N HIS A 26 -2.58 -8.43 -8.74
CA HIS A 26 -2.07 -8.93 -7.48
C HIS A 26 -1.05 -7.96 -6.90
N ILE A 27 -1.35 -7.48 -5.70
CA ILE A 27 -0.47 -6.64 -4.91
C ILE A 27 0.26 -7.56 -3.94
N VAL A 28 1.59 -7.56 -4.03
CA VAL A 28 2.45 -8.18 -3.03
C VAL A 28 3.37 -7.10 -2.50
N GLY A 29 3.34 -6.89 -1.19
CA GLY A 29 4.19 -5.87 -0.59
C GLY A 29 4.64 -6.20 0.82
N VAL A 30 5.50 -5.33 1.36
CA VAL A 30 6.07 -5.45 2.70
C VAL A 30 5.87 -4.14 3.46
N HIS A 31 5.44 -4.27 4.70
CA HIS A 31 5.31 -3.18 5.67
C HIS A 31 5.78 -3.66 7.06
N ALA A 32 5.38 -2.96 8.13
CA ALA A 32 5.68 -3.40 9.50
C ALA A 32 5.05 -4.78 9.79
N PRO A 33 5.75 -5.70 10.48
CA PRO A 33 5.22 -7.00 10.88
C PRO A 33 4.03 -6.87 11.85
N ASP A 34 3.15 -7.87 11.83
CA ASP A 34 1.94 -7.93 12.66
C ASP A 34 1.07 -6.65 12.63
N SER A 35 1.11 -5.93 11.51
CA SER A 35 0.40 -4.68 11.32
C SER A 35 -0.82 -4.85 10.42
N LYS A 36 -1.67 -3.83 10.39
CA LYS A 36 -2.82 -3.77 9.50
C LYS A 36 -2.67 -2.60 8.55
N ILE A 37 -2.60 -2.94 7.27
CA ILE A 37 -2.62 -1.97 6.19
C ILE A 37 -4.04 -1.85 5.61
N TYR A 38 -4.28 -0.73 4.95
CA TYR A 38 -5.54 -0.41 4.31
C TYR A 38 -5.28 -0.03 2.87
N ILE A 39 -5.84 -0.82 1.96
CA ILE A 39 -5.68 -0.62 0.52
C ILE A 39 -6.96 0.01 -0.02
N GLN A 40 -6.83 1.02 -0.87
CA GLN A 40 -7.94 1.79 -1.40
C GLN A 40 -7.74 2.03 -2.90
N LEU A 41 -8.70 1.60 -3.72
CA LEU A 41 -8.70 1.83 -5.17
C LEU A 41 -9.49 3.11 -5.49
N ASN A 42 -8.89 4.10 -6.16
CA ASN A 42 -9.55 5.33 -6.63
C ASN A 42 -10.38 6.06 -5.55
N GLY A 43 -9.90 6.08 -4.30
CA GLY A 43 -10.64 6.71 -3.21
C GLY A 43 -11.91 5.96 -2.77
N SER A 44 -12.11 4.72 -3.22
CA SER A 44 -13.25 3.87 -2.86
C SER A 44 -13.17 3.32 -1.42
N ASN A 45 -13.86 2.22 -1.13
CA ASN A 45 -13.84 1.62 0.19
C ASN A 45 -12.47 1.03 0.52
N ARG A 46 -11.97 1.34 1.71
CA ARG A 46 -10.74 0.75 2.24
C ARG A 46 -10.92 -0.75 2.50
N ARG A 47 -9.92 -1.52 2.10
CA ARG A 47 -9.80 -2.96 2.36
C ARG A 47 -8.67 -3.15 3.35
N GLY A 48 -9.00 -3.67 4.53
CA GLY A 48 -7.99 -3.95 5.55
C GLY A 48 -7.30 -5.28 5.28
N VAL A 49 -5.99 -5.27 5.15
CA VAL A 49 -5.16 -6.47 4.97
C VAL A 49 -4.17 -6.52 6.13
N ASN A 50 -4.01 -7.69 6.74
CA ASN A 50 -3.04 -7.88 7.82
C ASN A 50 -1.72 -8.33 7.19
N THR A 51 -0.61 -7.83 7.71
CA THR A 51 0.72 -8.35 7.37
C THR A 51 1.00 -9.61 8.19
N ASP A 52 1.88 -10.47 7.69
CA ASP A 52 2.43 -11.59 8.46
C ASP A 52 3.54 -11.15 9.43
N ASP A 53 4.14 -12.13 10.12
CA ASP A 53 5.28 -11.96 11.04
C ASP A 53 6.53 -11.38 10.34
N GLY A 54 6.62 -11.53 9.01
CA GLY A 54 7.66 -10.93 8.18
C GLY A 54 7.31 -9.55 7.64
N GLY A 55 6.10 -9.03 7.92
CA GLY A 55 5.60 -7.77 7.36
C GLY A 55 5.04 -7.88 5.95
N LYS A 56 4.96 -9.08 5.38
CA LYS A 56 4.43 -9.29 4.03
C LYS A 56 2.90 -9.21 4.04
N PHE A 57 2.34 -8.57 3.03
CA PHE A 57 0.92 -8.56 2.75
C PHE A 57 0.67 -8.89 1.27
N GLU A 58 -0.50 -9.46 1.01
CA GLU A 58 -0.95 -9.76 -0.34
C GLU A 58 -2.44 -9.43 -0.51
N TYR A 59 -2.78 -8.89 -1.67
CA TYR A 59 -4.16 -8.55 -2.01
C TYR A 59 -4.38 -8.61 -3.51
N ALA A 60 -5.41 -9.33 -3.94
CA ALA A 60 -5.81 -9.39 -5.35
C ALA A 60 -7.07 -8.56 -5.58
N TRP A 61 -7.03 -7.68 -6.57
CA TRP A 61 -8.24 -7.06 -7.11
C TRP A 61 -8.90 -7.98 -8.13
N GLU A 62 -10.23 -7.92 -8.24
CA GLU A 62 -10.96 -8.68 -9.27
C GLU A 62 -10.68 -8.14 -10.67
N ALA A 63 -10.54 -6.83 -10.79
CA ALA A 63 -10.19 -6.14 -12.02
C ALA A 63 -9.55 -4.78 -11.69
N LEU A 64 -8.57 -4.39 -12.50
CA LEU A 64 -7.95 -3.07 -12.50
C LEU A 64 -8.00 -2.50 -13.90
N LEU A 65 -8.09 -1.17 -14.00
CA LEU A 65 -8.05 -0.44 -15.25
C LEU A 65 -6.82 0.45 -15.30
N VAL A 66 -6.31 0.68 -16.50
CA VAL A 66 -5.25 1.68 -16.72
C VAL A 66 -5.73 3.05 -16.23
N GLY A 67 -4.90 3.70 -15.40
CA GLY A 67 -5.21 4.95 -14.74
C GLY A 67 -5.80 4.80 -13.34
N ASP A 68 -6.10 3.58 -12.89
CA ASP A 68 -6.49 3.33 -11.51
C ASP A 68 -5.33 3.64 -10.55
N ALA A 69 -5.66 4.28 -9.43
CA ALA A 69 -4.73 4.60 -8.36
C ALA A 69 -5.04 3.76 -7.11
N ILE A 70 -4.06 2.97 -6.69
CA ILE A 70 -4.10 2.14 -5.49
C ILE A 70 -3.33 2.88 -4.39
N SER A 71 -4.07 3.40 -3.42
CA SER A 71 -3.50 4.01 -2.21
C SER A 71 -3.34 2.94 -1.12
N MET A 72 -2.16 2.88 -0.54
CA MET A 72 -1.87 2.03 0.62
C MET A 72 -1.62 2.92 1.84
N GLN A 73 -2.36 2.60 2.90
CA GLN A 73 -2.47 3.43 4.08
C GLN A 73 -2.21 2.58 5.32
N SER A 74 -1.47 3.13 6.28
CA SER A 74 -1.38 2.58 7.62
C SER A 74 -2.31 3.37 8.54
N LYS A 75 -2.84 2.72 9.57
CA LYS A 75 -3.70 3.40 10.54
C LYS A 75 -2.87 3.86 11.73
N ASN A 76 -2.79 5.17 11.92
CA ASN A 76 -2.14 5.81 13.05
C ASN A 76 -3.19 6.46 13.96
N GLY A 77 -3.60 5.74 15.00
CA GLY A 77 -4.70 6.15 15.89
C GLY A 77 -6.04 6.24 15.15
N THR A 78 -6.58 7.44 14.99
CA THR A 78 -7.81 7.72 14.22
C THR A 78 -7.55 8.09 12.76
N ASN A 79 -6.30 8.35 12.39
CA ASN A 79 -5.93 8.79 11.05
C ASN A 79 -5.47 7.62 10.18
N TYR A 80 -5.71 7.74 8.88
CA TYR A 80 -5.13 6.87 7.86
C TYR A 80 -4.05 7.67 7.16
N GLU A 81 -2.81 7.21 7.28
CA GLU A 81 -1.64 7.85 6.69
C GLU A 81 -1.27 7.07 5.44
N GLU A 82 -1.35 7.73 4.29
CA GLU A 82 -0.89 7.17 3.02
C GLU A 82 0.63 7.10 3.02
N PHE A 83 1.16 5.90 2.79
CA PHE A 83 2.60 5.68 2.69
C PHE A 83 3.02 5.31 1.26
N TRP A 84 2.09 4.85 0.43
CA TRP A 84 2.36 4.52 -0.97
C TRP A 84 1.13 4.74 -1.84
N ILE A 85 1.37 5.15 -3.08
CA ILE A 85 0.36 5.22 -4.13
C ILE A 85 0.93 4.59 -5.40
N GLU A 86 0.24 3.57 -5.90
CA GLU A 86 0.57 2.93 -7.16
C GLU A 86 -0.44 3.32 -8.21
N THR A 87 0.00 3.73 -9.39
CA THR A 87 -0.91 4.05 -10.51
C THR A 87 -0.73 3.02 -11.60
N ILE A 88 -1.80 2.32 -11.96
CA ILE A 88 -1.79 1.29 -12.98
C ILE A 88 -1.54 1.94 -14.34
N ARG A 89 -0.45 1.56 -15.01
CA ARG A 89 -0.04 2.13 -16.31
C ARG A 89 -0.29 1.21 -17.49
N GLU A 90 -0.38 -0.09 -17.24
CA GLU A 90 -0.59 -1.15 -18.23
C GLU A 90 -1.32 -2.32 -17.61
#